data_AF-A0A2H0R1B7-F1
#
_entry.id   AF-A0A2H0R1B7-F1
#
_cell.length_a   1.000
_cell.length_b   1.000
_cell.length_c   1.000
_cell.angle_alpha   90.00
_cell.angle_beta   90.00
_cell.angle_gamma   90.00
#
_symmetry.space_group_name_H-M   'P 1'
#
loop_
_entity.id
_entity.type
_entity.pdbx_description
1 polymer ?
#
loop_
_entity_poly.entity_id
_entity_poly.type
_entity_poly.pdbx_seq_one_letter_code
_entity_poly.pdbx_strand_id
1 'polypeptide(L)'
;SGAVSASGDDVGGLIGDNASSNIRNSYATGNVTSSGNDVGGLAGDNESSAIDDSYATGNVSSSGDGIGGLIGDNFSSSVVTNSYSVGVISGSGTNKGGLIGVNTATVNNNSFWDTETSGMTTSAAGTGKTTAQMQNITTFTNAGWDFDDDWSFHPTENNGYPVLRDFFTEIDVTLLKSTVKTYGDANPTLALGTDYSVSGCSGCLSLGFGTAMTTSTNAGLYNYGNGSIVGTSNLFSHSFNTGVVADYIVDYNYGDGSLSTTVKKATLTASLNRYVQIKTEKTTDFDIQFDGFKLNESNSVLNNLPNISLSANSSNNLESYDISLLGGADDNYTFSFDNPVGLLKILPKNIGNIMNEFKSIFANDSKIKVQKTILLKQNSNFNNSNFNVDINSKNKIYKGLDKPETKTIKIFAGLVEISSELAIKYNIKSDQLFLVNDGK
;
A
#
# COMPACT_ATOMS: atom_id res chain seq x y z
N SER A 1 0.62 10.08 -41.47
CA SER A 1 1.65 10.52 -42.44
C SER A 1 2.14 9.36 -43.29
N GLY A 2 2.46 9.62 -44.55
CA GLY A 2 3.14 8.68 -45.46
C GLY A 2 4.62 9.04 -45.62
N ALA A 3 5.41 8.16 -46.25
CA ALA A 3 6.80 8.45 -46.56
C ALA A 3 6.92 9.55 -47.63
N VAL A 4 7.93 10.40 -47.50
CA VAL A 4 8.27 11.50 -48.43
C VAL A 4 9.59 11.18 -49.12
N SER A 5 9.60 11.21 -50.45
CA SER A 5 10.80 11.06 -51.27
C SER A 5 10.89 12.23 -52.25
N ALA A 6 11.97 13.00 -52.19
CA ALA A 6 12.18 14.19 -53.02
C ALA A 6 13.62 14.26 -53.54
N SER A 7 13.88 15.16 -54.48
CA SER A 7 15.23 15.46 -54.99
C SER A 7 15.60 16.94 -54.92
N GLY A 8 14.70 17.78 -54.40
CA GLY A 8 14.89 19.22 -54.23
C GLY A 8 15.22 19.59 -52.79
N ASP A 9 15.43 20.88 -52.59
CA ASP A 9 15.64 21.49 -51.28
C ASP A 9 14.31 21.68 -50.55
N ASP A 10 14.36 22.05 -49.26
CA ASP A 10 13.21 22.37 -48.39
C ASP A 10 12.21 21.21 -48.30
N VAL A 11 12.66 20.09 -47.71
CA VAL A 11 11.86 18.85 -47.63
C VAL A 11 11.53 18.51 -46.19
N GLY A 12 10.25 18.61 -45.82
CA GLY A 12 9.73 18.15 -44.54
C GLY A 12 8.71 17.02 -44.65
N GLY A 13 8.56 16.26 -43.57
CA GLY A 13 7.54 15.21 -43.48
C GLY A 13 6.10 15.75 -43.39
N LEU A 14 5.93 17.02 -43.00
CA LEU A 14 4.66 17.73 -43.01
C LEU A 14 4.67 18.94 -43.98
N ILE A 15 5.69 19.80 -43.89
CA ILE A 15 5.81 21.03 -44.69
C ILE A 15 7.22 21.15 -45.27
N GLY A 16 7.35 21.52 -46.54
CA GLY A 16 8.65 21.82 -47.14
C GLY A 16 9.21 23.14 -46.62
N ASP A 17 8.59 24.24 -47.03
CA ASP A 17 8.93 25.63 -46.66
C ASP A 17 7.80 26.22 -45.79
N ASN A 18 8.14 26.63 -44.58
CA ASN A 18 7.26 27.33 -43.64
C ASN A 18 7.68 28.79 -43.46
N ALA A 19 7.25 29.67 -44.38
CA ALA A 19 7.53 31.10 -44.32
C ALA A 19 6.36 31.93 -43.75
N SER A 20 6.66 32.80 -42.78
CA SER A 20 5.70 33.75 -42.17
C SER A 20 4.39 33.10 -41.66
N SER A 21 4.51 31.93 -41.04
CA SER A 21 3.38 31.09 -40.62
C SER A 21 3.66 30.39 -39.29
N ASN A 22 2.67 29.68 -38.75
CA ASN A 22 2.81 28.92 -37.51
C ASN A 22 2.41 27.46 -37.72
N ILE A 23 3.22 26.55 -37.21
CA ILE A 23 2.90 25.13 -37.07
C ILE A 23 2.68 24.87 -35.58
N ARG A 24 1.48 24.42 -35.20
CA ARG A 24 1.08 24.16 -33.82
C ARG A 24 0.42 22.79 -33.72
N ASN A 25 0.57 22.09 -32.59
CA ASN A 25 -0.12 20.83 -32.29
C ASN A 25 -0.06 19.85 -33.47
N SER A 26 1.14 19.68 -34.04
CA SER A 26 1.33 18.98 -35.31
C SER A 26 2.40 17.91 -35.22
N TYR A 27 2.26 16.85 -36.02
CA TYR A 27 3.27 15.80 -36.03
C TYR A 27 3.45 15.13 -37.39
N ALA A 28 4.64 14.55 -37.58
CA ALA A 28 4.99 13.76 -38.75
C ALA A 28 5.71 12.46 -38.35
N THR A 29 5.19 11.31 -38.80
CA THR A 29 5.78 9.99 -38.55
C THR A 29 6.35 9.31 -39.80
N GLY A 30 6.15 9.93 -40.97
CA GLY A 30 6.62 9.39 -42.24
C GLY A 30 8.12 9.60 -42.42
N ASN A 31 8.82 8.60 -42.94
CA ASN A 31 10.24 8.74 -43.27
C ASN A 31 10.42 9.77 -44.39
N VAL A 32 11.48 10.58 -44.27
CA VAL A 32 11.85 11.62 -45.25
C VAL A 32 13.17 11.21 -45.91
N THR A 33 13.19 11.12 -47.24
CA THR A 33 14.39 10.87 -48.03
C THR A 33 14.52 11.94 -49.10
N SER A 34 15.65 12.67 -49.11
CA SER A 34 15.93 13.67 -50.13
C SER A 34 17.39 13.60 -50.58
N SER A 35 17.71 14.22 -51.72
CA SER A 35 19.08 14.53 -52.13
C SER A 35 19.45 16.01 -51.98
N GLY A 36 18.47 16.88 -51.67
CA GLY A 36 18.65 18.32 -51.53
C GLY A 36 18.97 18.77 -50.10
N ASN A 37 19.06 20.08 -49.93
CA ASN A 37 19.32 20.75 -48.67
C ASN A 37 18.04 20.92 -47.84
N ASP A 38 18.22 21.26 -46.57
CA ASP A 38 17.17 21.72 -45.66
C ASP A 38 16.06 20.68 -45.53
N VAL A 39 16.45 19.55 -44.95
CA VAL A 39 15.63 18.35 -44.83
C VAL A 39 15.33 18.08 -43.36
N GLY A 40 14.05 18.15 -42.99
CA GLY A 40 13.59 17.90 -41.63
C GLY A 40 12.51 16.85 -41.51
N GLY A 41 12.37 16.26 -40.33
CA GLY A 41 11.31 15.29 -40.06
C GLY A 41 9.91 15.91 -40.08
N LEU A 42 9.78 17.18 -39.67
CA LEU A 42 8.53 17.94 -39.69
C LEU A 42 8.54 19.00 -40.80
N ALA A 43 9.54 19.90 -40.78
CA ALA A 43 9.68 21.02 -41.71
C ALA A 43 11.05 20.98 -42.39
N GLY A 44 11.13 21.27 -43.69
CA GLY A 44 12.42 21.46 -44.37
C GLY A 44 13.06 22.78 -43.92
N ASP A 45 12.36 23.87 -44.20
CA ASP A 45 12.74 25.23 -43.86
C ASP A 45 11.68 25.91 -42.98
N ASN A 46 12.14 26.76 -42.04
CA ASN A 46 11.32 27.54 -41.13
C ASN A 46 11.82 29.00 -41.05
N GLU A 47 11.21 29.87 -41.87
CA GLU A 47 11.57 31.29 -41.98
C GLU A 47 10.52 32.21 -41.35
N SER A 48 10.96 33.01 -40.36
CA SER A 48 10.10 34.01 -39.70
C SER A 48 8.77 33.44 -39.20
N SER A 49 8.85 32.23 -38.64
CA SER A 49 7.72 31.37 -38.32
C SER A 49 7.86 30.72 -36.95
N ALA A 50 6.74 30.34 -36.33
CA ALA A 50 6.77 29.57 -35.08
C ALA A 50 6.47 28.09 -35.31
N ILE A 51 7.22 27.23 -34.62
CA ILE A 51 6.89 25.81 -34.47
C ILE A 51 6.73 25.54 -32.98
N ASP A 52 5.51 25.27 -32.56
CA ASP A 52 5.15 25.00 -31.18
C ASP A 52 4.37 23.68 -31.04
N ASP A 53 4.58 23.04 -29.90
CA ASP A 53 3.92 21.79 -29.49
C ASP A 53 3.83 20.75 -30.62
N SER A 54 4.98 20.42 -31.21
CA SER A 54 5.03 19.61 -32.43
C SER A 54 6.15 18.56 -32.42
N TYR A 55 5.98 17.45 -33.14
CA TYR A 55 6.98 16.39 -33.11
C TYR A 55 7.17 15.60 -34.41
N ALA A 56 8.36 15.01 -34.55
CA ALA A 56 8.71 14.15 -35.67
C ALA A 56 9.31 12.81 -35.23
N THR A 57 8.77 11.71 -35.75
CA THR A 57 9.25 10.35 -35.44
C THR A 57 9.76 9.58 -36.66
N GLY A 58 9.52 10.09 -37.87
CA GLY A 58 10.03 9.51 -39.10
C GLY A 58 11.55 9.65 -39.21
N ASN A 59 12.21 8.64 -39.80
CA ASN A 59 13.64 8.72 -40.09
C ASN A 59 13.91 9.74 -41.19
N VAL A 60 15.04 10.45 -41.10
CA VAL A 60 15.47 11.46 -42.08
C VAL A 60 16.77 11.00 -42.73
N SER A 61 16.82 10.99 -44.06
CA SER A 61 18.02 10.64 -44.84
C SER A 61 18.24 11.64 -45.96
N SER A 62 19.39 12.32 -45.96
CA SER A 62 19.77 13.22 -47.06
C SER A 62 21.27 13.23 -47.36
N SER A 63 21.60 13.57 -48.60
CA SER A 63 22.95 13.88 -49.06
C SER A 63 23.28 15.37 -49.11
N GLY A 64 22.32 16.27 -48.87
CA GLY A 64 22.50 17.72 -48.88
C GLY A 64 23.00 18.31 -47.56
N ASP A 65 22.93 19.63 -47.44
CA ASP A 65 23.21 20.36 -46.19
C ASP A 65 21.94 20.57 -45.35
N GLY A 66 22.07 20.83 -44.05
CA GLY A 66 20.94 21.19 -43.20
C GLY A 66 19.96 20.05 -42.95
N ILE A 67 20.36 19.05 -42.16
CA ILE A 67 19.56 17.85 -41.93
C ILE A 67 19.16 17.78 -40.46
N GLY A 68 17.88 17.99 -40.16
CA GLY A 68 17.37 17.97 -38.79
C GLY A 68 16.37 16.85 -38.54
N GLY A 69 16.30 16.38 -37.29
CA GLY A 69 15.25 15.43 -36.91
C GLY A 69 13.85 16.06 -36.90
N LEU A 70 13.75 17.37 -36.64
CA LEU A 70 12.52 18.15 -36.70
C LEU A 70 12.56 19.16 -37.87
N ILE A 71 13.61 19.98 -37.96
CA ILE A 71 13.72 21.09 -38.93
C ILE A 71 15.08 21.06 -39.65
N GLY A 72 15.10 21.19 -40.97
CA GLY A 72 16.35 21.32 -41.75
C GLY A 72 17.09 22.62 -41.43
N ASP A 73 16.53 23.77 -41.81
CA ASP A 73 17.02 25.12 -41.47
C ASP A 73 15.98 25.93 -40.68
N ASN A 74 16.45 26.63 -39.64
CA ASN A 74 15.63 27.50 -38.79
C ASN A 74 16.31 28.87 -38.66
N PHE A 75 15.75 29.88 -39.30
CA PHE A 75 16.42 31.17 -39.45
C PHE A 75 15.49 32.38 -39.33
N SER A 76 16.10 33.57 -39.41
CA SER A 76 15.42 34.86 -39.28
C SER A 76 14.75 35.02 -37.91
N SER A 77 13.49 35.46 -37.86
CA SER A 77 12.74 35.69 -36.63
C SER A 77 12.00 34.47 -36.08
N SER A 78 12.37 33.26 -36.54
CA SER A 78 11.72 32.02 -36.15
C SER A 78 11.89 31.63 -34.68
N VAL A 79 10.90 30.93 -34.13
CA VAL A 79 10.88 30.45 -32.74
C VAL A 79 10.41 29.01 -32.68
N VAL A 80 11.16 28.15 -31.98
CA VAL A 80 10.80 26.75 -31.75
C VAL A 80 10.63 26.48 -30.25
N THR A 81 9.48 25.96 -29.85
CA THR A 81 9.15 25.64 -28.45
C THR A 81 8.44 24.30 -28.31
N ASN A 82 8.60 23.65 -27.16
CA ASN A 82 7.90 22.42 -26.78
C ASN A 82 7.85 21.35 -27.89
N SER A 83 8.92 21.22 -28.67
CA SER A 83 8.91 20.36 -29.85
C SER A 83 10.00 19.31 -29.77
N TYR A 84 9.80 18.16 -30.39
CA TYR A 84 10.79 17.08 -30.31
C TYR A 84 10.93 16.17 -31.52
N SER A 85 12.07 15.50 -31.60
CA SER A 85 12.37 14.51 -32.63
C SER A 85 13.01 13.24 -32.07
N VAL A 86 12.71 12.09 -32.70
CA VAL A 86 13.26 10.77 -32.31
C VAL A 86 13.73 9.92 -33.51
N GLY A 87 13.39 10.32 -34.73
CA GLY A 87 13.73 9.54 -35.93
C GLY A 87 15.24 9.46 -36.17
N VAL A 88 15.70 8.33 -36.72
CA VAL A 88 17.11 8.13 -37.11
C VAL A 88 17.50 9.13 -38.18
N ILE A 89 18.64 9.82 -37.98
CA ILE A 89 19.21 10.74 -38.96
C ILE A 89 20.39 10.06 -39.65
N SER A 90 20.31 9.97 -40.98
CA SER A 90 21.27 9.23 -41.80
C SER A 90 21.59 9.95 -43.12
N GLY A 91 22.44 9.33 -43.94
CA GLY A 91 22.91 9.91 -45.20
C GLY A 91 24.26 10.62 -45.10
N SER A 92 24.81 10.95 -46.28
CA SER A 92 26.16 11.49 -46.46
C SER A 92 26.24 13.01 -46.36
N GLY A 93 25.11 13.69 -46.11
CA GLY A 93 25.05 15.14 -46.01
C GLY A 93 25.76 15.74 -44.80
N THR A 94 25.79 17.07 -44.76
CA THR A 94 26.45 17.89 -43.73
C THR A 94 25.44 18.56 -42.81
N ASN A 95 25.92 19.18 -41.71
CA ASN A 95 25.08 19.87 -40.72
C ASN A 95 23.90 19.01 -40.23
N LYS A 96 24.20 17.81 -39.75
CA LYS A 96 23.23 16.88 -39.16
C LYS A 96 22.99 17.23 -37.69
N GLY A 97 21.75 17.51 -37.33
CA GLY A 97 21.37 17.78 -35.96
C GLY A 97 20.17 16.99 -35.50
N GLY A 98 20.25 16.46 -34.27
CA GLY A 98 19.19 15.64 -33.69
C GLY A 98 17.80 16.29 -33.72
N LEU A 99 17.72 17.60 -33.48
CA LEU A 99 16.50 18.41 -33.59
C LEU A 99 16.50 19.29 -34.84
N ILE A 100 17.52 20.13 -34.98
CA ILE A 100 17.68 21.10 -36.08
C ILE A 100 19.05 20.94 -36.73
N GLY A 101 19.06 20.91 -38.07
CA GLY A 101 20.28 20.83 -38.89
C GLY A 101 21.11 22.11 -38.86
N VAL A 102 20.53 23.22 -39.32
CA VAL A 102 21.12 24.57 -39.28
C VAL A 102 20.22 25.51 -38.49
N ASN A 103 20.79 26.34 -37.63
CA ASN A 103 20.01 27.27 -36.81
C ASN A 103 20.71 28.62 -36.68
N THR A 104 20.00 29.68 -37.05
CA THR A 104 20.38 31.08 -36.76
C THR A 104 19.30 31.86 -36.00
N ALA A 105 18.18 31.20 -35.66
CA ALA A 105 17.06 31.77 -34.93
C ALA A 105 16.91 31.20 -33.49
N THR A 106 15.76 31.46 -32.87
CA THR A 106 15.52 31.12 -31.46
C THR A 106 14.94 29.72 -31.31
N VAL A 107 15.52 28.95 -30.39
CA VAL A 107 15.02 27.63 -30.00
C VAL A 107 15.09 27.54 -28.49
N ASN A 108 13.95 27.35 -27.85
CA ASN A 108 13.92 27.24 -26.40
C ASN A 108 14.46 25.88 -25.94
N ASN A 109 15.11 25.86 -24.78
CA ASN A 109 15.71 24.66 -24.20
C ASN A 109 14.69 23.59 -23.79
N ASN A 110 13.40 23.88 -23.88
CA ASN A 110 12.29 22.96 -23.71
C ASN A 110 11.92 22.20 -25.00
N SER A 111 12.73 22.30 -26.06
CA SER A 111 12.63 21.44 -27.25
C SER A 111 13.75 20.41 -27.25
N PHE A 112 13.43 19.17 -27.61
CA PHE A 112 14.26 18.00 -27.30
C PHE A 112 14.53 17.11 -28.51
N TRP A 113 15.67 16.43 -28.54
CA TRP A 113 15.82 15.25 -29.38
C TRP A 113 16.31 14.07 -28.56
N ASP A 114 15.95 12.88 -29.01
CA ASP A 114 16.49 11.66 -28.44
C ASP A 114 17.87 11.36 -29.03
N THR A 115 18.90 11.42 -28.18
CA THR A 115 20.31 11.23 -28.58
C THR A 115 20.66 9.79 -28.96
N GLU A 116 19.83 8.82 -28.57
CA GLU A 116 20.08 7.39 -28.77
C GLU A 116 19.34 6.90 -30.02
N THR A 117 18.05 7.22 -30.14
CA THR A 117 17.25 6.77 -31.29
C THR A 117 17.55 7.54 -32.57
N SER A 118 17.84 8.84 -32.48
CA SER A 118 18.25 9.63 -33.66
C SER A 118 19.63 9.25 -34.20
N GLY A 119 20.46 8.61 -33.37
CA GLY A 119 21.88 8.38 -33.63
C GLY A 119 22.75 9.65 -33.55
N MET A 120 22.20 10.80 -33.14
CA MET A 120 22.91 12.07 -33.07
C MET A 120 23.23 12.50 -31.63
N THR A 121 24.50 12.78 -31.37
CA THR A 121 24.96 13.35 -30.08
C THR A 121 24.87 14.87 -30.01
N THR A 122 24.60 15.54 -31.14
CA THR A 122 24.59 17.01 -31.26
C THR A 122 23.44 17.48 -32.13
N SER A 123 23.07 18.75 -31.98
CA SER A 123 22.15 19.49 -32.84
C SER A 123 22.55 20.95 -32.89
N ALA A 124 22.15 21.70 -33.93
CA ALA A 124 22.40 23.14 -33.99
C ALA A 124 21.76 23.91 -32.83
N ALA A 125 20.64 23.41 -32.30
CA ALA A 125 19.95 23.96 -31.14
C ALA A 125 19.03 22.93 -30.45
N GLY A 126 18.43 23.31 -29.32
CA GLY A 126 17.61 22.43 -28.47
C GLY A 126 18.43 21.67 -27.42
N THR A 127 17.79 20.75 -26.70
CA THR A 127 18.43 19.96 -25.63
C THR A 127 18.36 18.47 -25.92
N GLY A 128 19.51 17.78 -26.02
CA GLY A 128 19.56 16.33 -26.17
C GLY A 128 19.15 15.60 -24.88
N LYS A 129 18.37 14.53 -25.02
CA LYS A 129 17.91 13.66 -23.95
C LYS A 129 18.12 12.20 -24.33
N THR A 130 18.33 11.32 -23.35
CA THR A 130 18.34 9.87 -23.62
C THR A 130 16.92 9.35 -23.84
N THR A 131 16.77 8.15 -24.41
CA THR A 131 15.47 7.48 -24.58
C THR A 131 14.73 7.41 -23.25
N ALA A 132 15.43 7.02 -22.17
CA ALA A 132 14.84 6.92 -20.85
C ALA A 132 14.35 8.27 -20.29
N GLN A 133 15.02 9.38 -20.65
CA GLN A 133 14.56 10.72 -20.27
C GLN A 133 13.37 11.15 -21.13
N MET A 134 13.40 10.87 -22.43
CA MET A 134 12.31 11.17 -23.37
C MET A 134 11.05 10.32 -23.14
N GLN A 135 11.18 9.17 -22.47
CA GLN A 135 10.07 8.32 -22.01
C GLN A 135 9.75 8.54 -20.52
N ASN A 136 10.12 9.69 -19.97
CA ASN A 136 9.78 10.05 -18.60
C ASN A 136 9.05 11.40 -18.61
N ILE A 137 7.76 11.37 -18.23
CA ILE A 137 6.90 12.55 -18.15
C ILE A 137 7.52 13.71 -17.36
N THR A 138 8.30 13.42 -16.31
CA THR A 138 8.93 14.46 -15.49
C THR A 138 9.99 15.28 -16.24
N THR A 139 10.56 14.75 -17.32
CA THR A 139 11.48 15.51 -18.18
C THR A 139 10.77 16.71 -18.82
N PHE A 140 9.52 16.52 -19.23
CA PHE A 140 8.74 17.51 -19.97
C PHE A 140 7.99 18.45 -19.03
N THR A 141 7.39 17.94 -17.95
CA THR A 141 6.72 18.81 -16.96
C THR A 141 7.71 19.74 -16.25
N ASN A 142 8.94 19.28 -15.95
CA ASN A 142 10.00 20.17 -15.44
C ASN A 142 10.46 21.22 -16.46
N ALA A 143 10.24 20.97 -17.75
CA ALA A 143 10.51 21.90 -18.83
C ALA A 143 9.33 22.83 -19.14
N GLY A 144 8.23 22.72 -18.40
CA GLY A 144 7.05 23.56 -18.51
C GLY A 144 6.08 23.16 -19.61
N TRP A 145 6.10 21.91 -20.08
CA TRP A 145 5.11 21.39 -21.02
C TRP A 145 3.77 21.17 -20.30
N ASP A 146 2.68 21.49 -21.00
CA ASP A 146 1.33 21.33 -20.49
C ASP A 146 0.79 19.92 -20.79
N PHE A 147 0.66 19.09 -19.76
CA PHE A 147 0.06 17.75 -19.87
C PHE A 147 -1.40 17.71 -19.40
N ASP A 148 -1.95 18.86 -19.02
CA ASP A 148 -3.36 19.01 -18.69
C ASP A 148 -4.14 19.30 -20.00
N ASP A 149 -3.60 20.15 -20.88
CA ASP A 149 -4.30 20.62 -22.08
C ASP A 149 -3.68 20.15 -23.43
N ASP A 150 -2.35 20.16 -23.59
CA ASP A 150 -1.71 19.96 -24.92
C ASP A 150 -1.15 18.54 -25.13
N TRP A 151 -0.50 17.99 -24.12
CA TRP A 151 0.25 16.74 -24.20
C TRP A 151 -0.34 15.63 -23.35
N SER A 152 -0.04 14.39 -23.72
CA SER A 152 -0.32 13.21 -22.92
C SER A 152 0.83 12.22 -22.98
N PHE A 153 0.83 11.25 -22.06
CA PHE A 153 1.85 10.22 -21.96
C PHE A 153 1.19 8.84 -21.92
N HIS A 154 1.41 8.04 -22.97
CA HIS A 154 0.83 6.70 -23.06
C HIS A 154 1.93 5.66 -23.24
N PRO A 155 2.08 4.67 -22.33
CA PRO A 155 3.19 3.71 -22.39
C PRO A 155 3.27 2.87 -23.66
N THR A 156 2.15 2.71 -24.39
CA THR A 156 2.08 1.90 -25.61
C THR A 156 1.89 2.71 -26.88
N GLU A 157 1.52 3.99 -26.80
CA GLU A 157 1.39 4.83 -28.00
C GLU A 157 2.68 5.58 -28.24
N ASN A 158 2.98 5.80 -29.51
CA ASN A 158 4.17 6.54 -29.93
C ASN A 158 5.44 6.05 -29.22
N ASN A 159 5.54 4.74 -28.99
CA ASN A 159 6.66 4.09 -28.28
C ASN A 159 6.98 4.70 -26.90
N GLY A 160 5.98 5.21 -26.18
CA GLY A 160 6.15 5.80 -24.86
C GLY A 160 6.76 7.20 -24.87
N TYR A 161 6.81 7.89 -26.01
CA TYR A 161 7.09 9.33 -26.06
C TYR A 161 5.79 10.14 -25.86
N PRO A 162 5.87 11.43 -25.49
CA PRO A 162 4.69 12.28 -25.41
C PRO A 162 3.90 12.31 -26.72
N VAL A 163 2.58 12.32 -26.61
CA VAL A 163 1.66 12.42 -27.73
C VAL A 163 0.78 13.64 -27.58
N LEU A 164 0.33 14.20 -28.70
CA LEU A 164 -0.57 15.34 -28.69
C LEU A 164 -1.98 14.87 -28.32
N ARG A 165 -2.57 15.57 -27.35
CA ARG A 165 -3.84 15.21 -26.72
C ARG A 165 -5.01 15.31 -27.70
N ASP A 166 -4.98 16.28 -28.61
CA ASP A 166 -6.00 16.54 -29.64
C ASP A 166 -6.29 15.35 -30.58
N PHE A 167 -5.38 14.39 -30.69
CA PHE A 167 -5.54 13.22 -31.57
C PHE A 167 -6.20 12.03 -30.89
N PHE A 168 -6.62 12.18 -29.64
CA PHE A 168 -7.27 11.14 -28.85
C PHE A 168 -8.66 11.58 -28.42
N THR A 169 -9.54 10.61 -28.19
CA THR A 169 -10.84 10.84 -27.57
C THR A 169 -10.66 10.92 -26.06
N GLU A 170 -11.00 12.06 -25.48
CA GLU A 170 -11.01 12.26 -24.04
C GLU A 170 -12.13 11.44 -23.36
N ILE A 171 -11.77 10.75 -22.29
CA ILE A 171 -12.67 10.04 -21.39
C ILE A 171 -12.51 10.64 -20.00
N ASP A 172 -13.52 11.35 -19.52
CA ASP A 172 -13.52 11.75 -18.12
C ASP A 172 -14.02 10.64 -17.23
N VAL A 173 -13.26 10.36 -16.20
CA VAL A 173 -13.68 9.57 -15.05
C VAL A 173 -13.90 10.51 -13.89
N THR A 174 -15.15 10.66 -13.46
CA THR A 174 -15.48 11.48 -12.28
C THR A 174 -15.79 10.59 -11.09
N LEU A 175 -15.12 10.80 -9.96
CA LEU A 175 -15.49 10.14 -8.71
C LEU A 175 -16.72 10.83 -8.10
N LEU A 176 -17.70 10.03 -7.68
CA LEU A 176 -18.99 10.54 -7.19
C LEU A 176 -19.09 10.52 -5.66
N LYS A 177 -18.26 9.72 -4.98
CA LYS A 177 -18.26 9.63 -3.51
C LYS A 177 -16.96 9.10 -2.92
N SER A 178 -16.76 9.37 -1.64
CA SER A 178 -15.71 8.77 -0.82
C SER A 178 -16.00 7.30 -0.53
N THR A 179 -14.93 6.53 -0.35
CA THR A 179 -15.02 5.10 0.00
C THR A 179 -14.53 4.85 1.41
N VAL A 180 -14.95 3.72 1.99
CA VAL A 180 -14.54 3.31 3.34
C VAL A 180 -14.21 1.83 3.32
N LYS A 181 -13.08 1.47 3.94
CA LYS A 181 -12.72 0.08 4.26
C LYS A 181 -12.19 0.00 5.69
N THR A 182 -11.98 -1.22 6.18
CA THR A 182 -11.28 -1.46 7.45
C THR A 182 -9.88 -2.01 7.15
N TYR A 183 -8.91 -1.74 8.01
CA TYR A 183 -7.58 -2.33 7.95
C TYR A 183 -7.67 -3.86 7.82
N GLY A 184 -6.86 -4.43 6.91
CA GLY A 184 -6.84 -5.86 6.62
C GLY A 184 -7.92 -6.37 5.67
N ASP A 185 -8.98 -5.59 5.43
CA ASP A 185 -10.06 -6.01 4.52
C ASP A 185 -9.69 -5.71 3.05
N ALA A 186 -10.31 -6.43 2.11
CA ALA A 186 -10.18 -6.15 0.69
C ALA A 186 -10.70 -4.73 0.35
N ASN A 187 -10.19 -4.15 -0.75
CA ASN A 187 -10.73 -2.89 -1.24
C ASN A 187 -12.18 -3.09 -1.72
N PRO A 188 -13.07 -2.10 -1.51
CA PRO A 188 -14.42 -2.17 -2.04
C PRO A 188 -14.39 -2.18 -3.57
N THR A 189 -15.35 -2.86 -4.19
CA THR A 189 -15.56 -2.77 -5.64
C THR A 189 -16.19 -1.41 -5.96
N LEU A 190 -15.69 -0.75 -7.00
CA LEU A 190 -16.24 0.52 -7.49
C LEU A 190 -17.30 0.24 -8.55
N ALA A 191 -18.48 0.81 -8.39
CA ALA A 191 -19.61 0.65 -9.30
C ALA A 191 -19.84 1.89 -10.18
N LEU A 192 -19.91 1.67 -11.49
CA LEU A 192 -20.25 2.71 -12.48
C LEU A 192 -21.66 3.25 -12.23
N GLY A 193 -21.79 4.57 -12.23
CA GLY A 193 -23.04 5.30 -12.01
C GLY A 193 -23.36 5.59 -10.54
N THR A 194 -22.70 4.93 -9.59
CA THR A 194 -22.90 5.20 -8.15
C THR A 194 -21.64 5.68 -7.44
N ASP A 195 -20.48 5.17 -7.84
CA ASP A 195 -19.19 5.45 -7.18
C ASP A 195 -18.33 6.34 -8.07
N TYR A 196 -18.45 6.16 -9.38
CA TYR A 196 -17.83 6.97 -10.40
C TYR A 196 -18.73 7.06 -11.64
N SER A 197 -18.54 8.07 -12.47
CA SER A 197 -19.14 8.18 -13.80
C SER A 197 -18.06 8.27 -14.87
N VAL A 198 -18.42 7.86 -16.08
CA VAL A 198 -17.57 7.94 -17.27
C VAL A 198 -18.29 8.75 -18.34
N SER A 199 -17.67 9.82 -18.84
CA SER A 199 -18.05 10.54 -20.07
C SER A 199 -17.02 10.30 -21.17
N GLY A 200 -17.32 10.75 -22.39
CA GLY A 200 -16.46 10.49 -23.57
C GLY A 200 -16.68 9.11 -24.19
N CYS A 201 -17.05 8.09 -23.40
CA CYS A 201 -17.51 6.80 -23.94
C CYS A 201 -18.41 6.02 -22.97
N SER A 202 -19.42 5.34 -23.52
CA SER A 202 -20.38 4.57 -22.73
C SER A 202 -19.92 3.12 -22.53
N GLY A 203 -19.68 2.72 -21.29
CA GLY A 203 -19.36 1.33 -20.93
C GLY A 203 -17.99 0.83 -21.38
N CYS A 204 -17.17 1.73 -21.92
CA CYS A 204 -15.81 1.49 -22.42
C CYS A 204 -14.79 1.18 -21.32
N LEU A 205 -15.05 1.61 -20.07
CA LEU A 205 -14.05 1.61 -19.01
C LEU A 205 -14.65 1.14 -17.68
N SER A 206 -13.92 0.28 -16.99
CA SER A 206 -14.16 -0.03 -15.58
C SER A 206 -13.05 0.52 -14.70
N LEU A 207 -13.43 1.09 -13.55
CA LEU A 207 -12.51 1.65 -12.57
C LEU A 207 -12.32 0.68 -11.41
N GLY A 208 -11.10 0.56 -10.93
CA GLY A 208 -10.73 -0.20 -9.74
C GLY A 208 -9.67 0.52 -8.92
N PHE A 209 -9.34 -0.02 -7.75
CA PHE A 209 -8.19 0.46 -6.99
C PHE A 209 -6.89 0.04 -7.67
N GLY A 210 -5.90 0.93 -7.65
CA GLY A 210 -4.54 0.70 -8.11
C GLY A 210 -3.68 0.06 -7.01
N THR A 211 -2.38 -0.03 -7.27
CA THR A 211 -1.40 -0.73 -6.43
C THR A 211 -1.06 -0.04 -5.11
N ALA A 212 -1.35 1.26 -4.95
CA ALA A 212 -1.10 2.02 -3.73
C ALA A 212 -2.06 1.65 -2.58
N MET A 213 -3.25 1.14 -2.91
CA MET A 213 -4.24 0.72 -1.91
C MET A 213 -4.33 -0.79 -1.88
N THR A 214 -3.94 -1.38 -0.76
CA THR A 214 -3.94 -2.82 -0.54
C THR A 214 -4.68 -3.17 0.75
N THR A 215 -4.78 -4.45 1.07
CA THR A 215 -5.28 -4.92 2.36
C THR A 215 -4.42 -4.45 3.54
N SER A 216 -3.12 -4.18 3.32
CA SER A 216 -2.16 -3.73 4.34
C SER A 216 -1.97 -2.22 4.41
N THR A 217 -2.73 -1.44 3.63
CA THR A 217 -2.70 0.02 3.78
C THR A 217 -3.16 0.40 5.18
N ASN A 218 -2.33 1.18 5.89
CA ASN A 218 -2.60 1.60 7.26
C ASN A 218 -3.93 2.35 7.40
N ALA A 219 -4.46 2.43 8.63
CA ALA A 219 -5.62 3.24 8.90
C ALA A 219 -5.30 4.74 8.69
N GLY A 220 -6.23 5.46 8.08
CA GLY A 220 -6.00 6.85 7.70
C GLY A 220 -7.00 7.37 6.68
N LEU A 221 -6.83 8.65 6.33
CA LEU A 221 -7.56 9.34 5.28
C LEU A 221 -6.65 9.50 4.07
N TYR A 222 -7.11 9.03 2.91
CA TYR A 222 -6.36 9.03 1.65
C TYR A 222 -7.13 9.83 0.60
N ASN A 223 -6.70 11.05 0.34
CA ASN A 223 -7.41 11.98 -0.56
C ASN A 223 -7.18 11.63 -2.03
N TYR A 224 -8.17 11.93 -2.87
CA TYR A 224 -8.06 11.88 -4.32
C TYR A 224 -7.63 13.26 -4.82
N GLY A 225 -6.35 13.43 -5.19
CA GLY A 225 -5.84 14.71 -5.70
C GLY A 225 -4.35 14.96 -5.44
N ASN A 226 -3.75 15.75 -6.33
CA ASN A 226 -2.32 15.99 -6.53
C ASN A 226 -1.52 16.20 -5.21
N GLY A 227 -0.68 15.22 -4.85
CA GLY A 227 0.42 15.44 -3.90
C GLY A 227 0.37 14.72 -2.55
N SER A 228 -0.65 13.92 -2.22
CA SER A 228 -0.64 13.13 -0.97
C SER A 228 -0.96 11.65 -1.16
N ILE A 229 -0.37 11.05 -2.19
CA ILE A 229 0.31 9.75 -2.26
C ILE A 229 1.11 9.85 -3.56
N VAL A 230 2.40 9.53 -3.51
CA VAL A 230 3.35 9.68 -4.62
C VAL A 230 2.86 8.92 -5.86
N GLY A 231 2.63 9.64 -6.97
CA GLY A 231 2.32 9.07 -8.28
C GLY A 231 0.82 8.83 -8.52
N THR A 232 0.20 9.70 -9.30
CA THR A 232 -1.19 9.65 -9.79
C THR A 232 -1.54 8.35 -10.55
N SER A 233 -0.54 7.51 -10.87
CA SER A 233 -0.71 6.20 -11.51
C SER A 233 -0.99 5.04 -10.56
N ASN A 234 -0.94 5.23 -9.23
CA ASN A 234 -0.96 4.08 -8.31
C ASN A 234 -2.26 3.94 -7.49
N LEU A 235 -3.11 4.96 -7.39
CA LEU A 235 -4.29 4.88 -6.50
C LEU A 235 -5.50 4.20 -7.15
N PHE A 236 -5.74 4.47 -8.43
CA PHE A 236 -6.77 3.82 -9.23
C PHE A 236 -6.12 3.09 -10.41
N SER A 237 -6.79 2.02 -10.83
CA SER A 237 -6.51 1.31 -12.07
C SER A 237 -7.76 1.38 -12.94
N HIS A 238 -7.56 1.41 -14.25
CA HIS A 238 -8.65 1.29 -15.21
C HIS A 238 -8.38 0.14 -16.15
N SER A 239 -9.46 -0.44 -16.66
CA SER A 239 -9.39 -1.41 -17.75
C SER A 239 -10.43 -1.06 -18.79
N PHE A 240 -10.01 -1.10 -20.05
CA PHE A 240 -10.91 -0.92 -21.18
C PHE A 240 -11.67 -2.21 -21.48
N ASN A 241 -12.98 -2.10 -21.67
CA ASN A 241 -13.87 -3.21 -21.94
C ASN A 241 -13.91 -3.62 -23.44
N THR A 242 -13.20 -2.90 -24.32
CA THR A 242 -13.23 -3.11 -25.78
C THR A 242 -11.83 -3.08 -26.41
N GLY A 243 -11.64 -3.93 -27.43
CA GLY A 243 -10.35 -4.28 -28.04
C GLY A 243 -9.71 -3.27 -29.00
N VAL A 244 -9.88 -1.97 -28.78
CA VAL A 244 -8.98 -0.95 -29.39
C VAL A 244 -8.71 0.10 -28.32
N VAL A 245 -7.52 0.01 -27.74
CA VAL A 245 -7.06 0.79 -26.57
C VAL A 245 -6.28 2.06 -26.99
N ALA A 246 -6.10 2.27 -28.30
CA ALA A 246 -5.08 3.16 -28.84
C ALA A 246 -5.52 4.61 -29.08
N ASP A 247 -6.81 4.93 -28.91
CA ASP A 247 -7.36 6.24 -29.30
C ASP A 247 -7.98 7.03 -28.14
N TYR A 248 -7.75 6.64 -26.89
CA TYR A 248 -8.35 7.31 -25.73
C TYR A 248 -7.32 7.87 -24.75
N ILE A 249 -7.62 9.04 -24.20
CA ILE A 249 -6.95 9.60 -23.01
C ILE A 249 -7.95 9.59 -21.86
N VAL A 250 -7.53 9.11 -20.70
CA VAL A 250 -8.39 9.00 -19.51
C VAL A 250 -8.00 10.09 -18.52
N ASP A 251 -8.91 11.02 -18.31
CA ASP A 251 -8.75 12.10 -17.35
C ASP A 251 -9.55 11.82 -16.09
N TYR A 252 -8.87 11.94 -14.95
CA TYR A 252 -9.50 11.73 -13.66
C TYR A 252 -9.94 13.07 -13.08
N ASN A 253 -11.22 13.35 -13.22
CA ASN A 253 -11.85 14.48 -12.57
C ASN A 253 -12.24 14.09 -11.14
N TYR A 254 -11.39 14.44 -10.18
CA TYR A 254 -11.58 14.10 -8.75
C TYR A 254 -12.70 14.91 -8.05
N GLY A 255 -13.55 15.64 -8.80
CA GLY A 255 -14.52 16.58 -8.24
C GLY A 255 -13.83 17.81 -7.64
N ASP A 256 -14.45 18.46 -6.66
CA ASP A 256 -13.92 19.62 -5.93
C ASP A 256 -12.66 19.33 -5.08
N GLY A 257 -12.03 18.17 -5.26
CA GLY A 257 -10.88 17.71 -4.48
C GLY A 257 -11.20 17.26 -3.06
N SER A 258 -12.49 17.12 -2.68
CA SER A 258 -12.90 16.75 -1.32
C SER A 258 -13.08 15.25 -1.10
N LEU A 259 -12.94 14.43 -2.14
CA LEU A 259 -13.23 12.99 -2.07
C LEU A 259 -12.00 12.18 -1.62
N SER A 260 -12.24 11.07 -0.91
CA SER A 260 -11.18 10.27 -0.29
C SER A 260 -11.55 8.80 -0.07
N THR A 261 -10.55 7.96 0.19
CA THR A 261 -10.73 6.65 0.83
C THR A 261 -10.37 6.75 2.30
N THR A 262 -11.29 6.35 3.19
CA THR A 262 -10.99 6.20 4.63
C THR A 262 -10.72 4.73 4.96
N VAL A 263 -9.54 4.45 5.48
CA VAL A 263 -9.23 3.16 6.09
C VAL A 263 -9.47 3.27 7.60
N LYS A 264 -10.51 2.62 8.08
CA LYS A 264 -10.83 2.53 9.51
C LYS A 264 -9.89 1.53 10.19
N LYS A 265 -9.53 1.81 11.44
CA LYS A 265 -8.82 0.84 12.29
C LYS A 265 -9.67 -0.41 12.46
N ALA A 266 -9.03 -1.58 12.43
CA ALA A 266 -9.66 -2.84 12.79
C ALA A 266 -9.88 -2.91 14.30
N THR A 267 -10.91 -3.62 14.76
CA THR A 267 -11.09 -3.85 16.20
C THR A 267 -10.21 -5.01 16.64
N LEU A 268 -9.37 -4.78 17.65
CA LEU A 268 -8.58 -5.83 18.31
C LEU A 268 -9.09 -6.00 19.73
N THR A 269 -9.61 -7.18 20.04
CA THR A 269 -10.12 -7.48 21.38
C THR A 269 -8.96 -7.86 22.27
N ALA A 270 -8.68 -7.02 23.27
CA ALA A 270 -7.72 -7.32 24.32
C ALA A 270 -8.47 -7.90 25.52
N SER A 271 -8.02 -9.04 26.00
CA SER A 271 -8.63 -9.77 27.10
C SER A 271 -7.55 -10.23 28.08
N LEU A 272 -7.95 -10.36 29.34
CA LEU A 272 -7.14 -11.04 30.35
C LEU A 272 -7.67 -12.44 30.54
N ASN A 273 -6.77 -13.39 30.75
CA ASN A 273 -7.17 -14.68 31.29
C ASN A 273 -7.74 -14.49 32.72
N ARG A 274 -8.82 -15.20 33.05
CA ARG A 274 -9.38 -15.18 34.41
C ARG A 274 -8.42 -15.88 35.37
N TYR A 275 -7.87 -15.13 36.33
CA TYR A 275 -7.04 -15.67 37.39
C TYR A 275 -7.57 -15.26 38.76
N VAL A 276 -7.48 -16.18 39.71
CA VAL A 276 -7.37 -15.83 41.12
C VAL A 276 -5.99 -16.27 41.56
N GLN A 277 -5.08 -15.30 41.65
CA GLN A 277 -3.73 -15.53 42.11
C GLN A 277 -3.66 -15.22 43.60
N ILE A 278 -3.08 -16.16 44.36
CA ILE A 278 -2.83 -16.04 45.79
C ILE A 278 -1.32 -15.87 45.94
N LYS A 279 -0.87 -14.68 46.33
CA LYS A 279 0.56 -14.37 46.42
C LYS A 279 0.90 -13.68 47.73
N THR A 280 2.11 -13.91 48.22
CA THR A 280 2.66 -13.20 49.39
C THR A 280 3.23 -11.83 49.05
N GLU A 281 3.40 -11.52 47.75
CA GLU A 281 3.94 -10.26 47.23
C GLU A 281 3.21 -9.85 45.93
N LYS A 282 3.18 -8.54 45.63
CA LYS A 282 2.53 -8.00 44.43
C LYS A 282 3.36 -8.36 43.19
N THR A 283 2.78 -9.08 42.23
CA THR A 283 3.42 -9.34 40.93
C THR A 283 2.68 -8.65 39.80
N THR A 284 3.41 -8.30 38.74
CA THR A 284 2.91 -7.56 37.58
C THR A 284 2.82 -8.39 36.29
N ASP A 285 3.20 -9.66 36.31
CA ASP A 285 3.14 -10.52 35.12
C ASP A 285 1.72 -11.04 34.88
N PHE A 286 0.95 -10.26 34.11
CA PHE A 286 -0.28 -10.73 33.48
C PHE A 286 -0.11 -10.74 31.96
N ASP A 287 -0.46 -11.86 31.32
CA ASP A 287 -0.46 -11.96 29.88
C ASP A 287 -1.76 -11.41 29.29
N ILE A 288 -1.65 -10.37 28.47
CA ILE A 288 -2.77 -9.86 27.66
C ILE A 288 -2.91 -10.74 26.43
N GLN A 289 -4.10 -11.29 26.23
CA GLN A 289 -4.47 -12.05 25.04
C GLN A 289 -5.19 -11.13 24.06
N PHE A 290 -4.78 -11.18 22.80
CA PHE A 290 -5.39 -10.39 21.74
C PHE A 290 -6.07 -11.31 20.72
N ASP A 291 -7.31 -10.99 20.36
CA ASP A 291 -8.08 -11.67 19.32
C ASP A 291 -8.60 -10.65 18.29
N GLY A 292 -8.52 -11.01 17.02
CA GLY A 292 -8.92 -10.13 15.90
C GLY A 292 -7.76 -9.48 15.13
N PHE A 293 -6.52 -9.97 15.29
CA PHE A 293 -5.43 -9.58 14.39
C PHE A 293 -5.80 -9.89 12.93
N LYS A 294 -5.47 -8.95 12.04
CA LYS A 294 -5.55 -9.07 10.59
C LYS A 294 -4.22 -9.56 10.04
N LEU A 295 -4.22 -9.98 8.78
CA LEU A 295 -3.01 -10.28 8.00
C LEU A 295 -2.03 -11.29 8.66
N ASN A 296 -2.55 -12.18 9.52
CA ASN A 296 -1.74 -13.12 10.32
C ASN A 296 -0.68 -12.43 11.21
N GLU A 297 -0.98 -11.22 11.68
CA GLU A 297 -0.13 -10.44 12.57
C GLU A 297 -0.15 -10.98 14.01
N SER A 298 0.76 -10.44 14.84
CA SER A 298 0.89 -10.75 16.26
C SER A 298 1.17 -9.49 17.07
N ASN A 299 1.31 -9.61 18.40
CA ASN A 299 1.56 -8.49 19.30
C ASN A 299 2.79 -7.63 18.96
N SER A 300 3.72 -8.14 18.14
CA SER A 300 4.91 -7.42 17.69
C SER A 300 4.60 -6.19 16.83
N VAL A 301 3.41 -6.10 16.23
CA VAL A 301 3.01 -4.96 15.38
C VAL A 301 2.43 -3.80 16.17
N LEU A 302 2.11 -4.01 17.46
CA LEU A 302 1.37 -3.03 18.26
C LEU A 302 2.27 -1.89 18.74
N ASN A 303 1.87 -0.64 18.50
CA ASN A 303 2.67 0.53 18.91
C ASN A 303 2.70 0.73 20.43
N ASN A 304 1.53 0.86 21.07
CA ASN A 304 1.38 1.04 22.50
C ASN A 304 0.38 0.02 23.05
N LEU A 305 0.88 -0.95 23.80
CA LEU A 305 0.06 -1.98 24.41
C LEU A 305 -0.89 -1.40 25.47
N PRO A 306 -2.08 -1.99 25.66
CA PRO A 306 -2.93 -1.69 26.82
C PRO A 306 -2.22 -1.96 28.14
N ASN A 307 -2.56 -1.17 29.16
CA ASN A 307 -2.03 -1.34 30.51
C ASN A 307 -3.03 -2.10 31.39
N ILE A 308 -2.50 -2.83 32.37
CA ILE A 308 -3.28 -3.47 33.43
C ILE A 308 -3.38 -2.50 34.62
N SER A 309 -4.60 -2.20 35.06
CA SER A 309 -4.87 -1.49 36.32
C SER A 309 -5.37 -2.45 37.39
N LEU A 310 -4.97 -2.12 38.62
CA LEU A 310 -5.40 -2.78 39.84
C LEU A 310 -6.09 -1.75 40.74
N SER A 311 -7.35 -1.96 41.07
CA SER A 311 -8.09 -1.11 42.03
C SER A 311 -8.49 -1.91 43.26
N ALA A 312 -8.24 -1.36 44.45
CA ALA A 312 -8.57 -2.04 45.70
C ALA A 312 -10.08 -2.31 45.79
N ASN A 313 -10.45 -3.57 46.03
CA ASN A 313 -11.83 -4.00 46.18
C ASN A 313 -12.17 -4.08 47.68
N SER A 314 -12.92 -3.09 48.16
CA SER A 314 -13.34 -2.98 49.56
C SER A 314 -14.42 -3.99 49.97
N SER A 315 -14.93 -4.79 49.03
CA SER A 315 -16.09 -5.67 49.26
C SER A 315 -15.72 -7.05 49.83
N ASN A 316 -14.44 -7.47 49.81
CA ASN A 316 -14.04 -8.87 50.03
C ASN A 316 -12.83 -9.10 50.98
N ASN A 317 -12.67 -8.26 52.01
CA ASN A 317 -11.54 -8.23 52.96
C ASN A 317 -10.24 -7.63 52.39
N LEU A 318 -9.42 -7.06 53.29
CA LEU A 318 -8.36 -6.05 53.14
C LEU A 318 -7.24 -6.26 52.10
N GLU A 319 -7.29 -7.26 51.22
CA GLU A 319 -6.19 -7.57 50.28
C GLU A 319 -6.66 -8.04 48.89
N SER A 320 -7.85 -7.63 48.42
CA SER A 320 -8.35 -7.95 47.07
C SER A 320 -8.32 -6.75 46.12
N TYR A 321 -7.99 -6.98 44.84
CA TYR A 321 -7.95 -5.99 43.77
C TYR A 321 -8.74 -6.45 42.55
N ASP A 322 -9.52 -5.55 41.97
CA ASP A 322 -10.12 -5.74 40.65
C ASP A 322 -9.06 -5.48 39.57
N ILE A 323 -9.04 -6.33 38.55
CA ILE A 323 -8.09 -6.25 37.44
C ILE A 323 -8.83 -5.76 36.18
N SER A 324 -8.31 -4.74 35.51
CA SER A 324 -8.88 -4.22 34.27
C SER A 324 -7.80 -3.79 33.27
N LEU A 325 -8.09 -3.94 31.98
CA LEU A 325 -7.33 -3.37 30.87
C LEU A 325 -7.86 -1.98 30.53
N LEU A 326 -6.93 -1.08 30.25
CA LEU A 326 -7.21 0.29 29.82
C LEU A 326 -6.08 0.85 28.96
N GLY A 327 -6.36 1.94 28.25
CA GLY A 327 -5.37 2.65 27.45
C GLY A 327 -4.96 1.87 26.21
N GLY A 328 -3.69 1.96 25.83
CA GLY A 328 -3.20 1.42 24.56
C GLY A 328 -3.60 2.29 23.37
N ALA A 329 -2.73 2.32 22.37
CA ALA A 329 -2.96 3.02 21.12
C ALA A 329 -2.16 2.32 20.03
N ASP A 330 -2.81 2.08 18.90
CA ASP A 330 -2.18 1.46 17.74
C ASP A 330 -2.59 2.21 16.49
N ASP A 331 -1.73 2.24 15.48
CA ASP A 331 -1.99 2.94 14.23
C ASP A 331 -3.12 2.28 13.43
N ASN A 332 -3.24 0.95 13.48
CA ASN A 332 -4.15 0.15 12.65
C ASN A 332 -5.28 -0.52 13.44
N TYR A 333 -5.16 -0.60 14.76
CA TYR A 333 -6.14 -1.23 15.63
C TYR A 333 -6.78 -0.27 16.63
N THR A 334 -8.08 -0.46 16.87
CA THR A 334 -8.79 0.09 18.02
C THR A 334 -8.96 -1.02 19.04
N PHE A 335 -8.44 -0.82 20.25
CA PHE A 335 -8.57 -1.80 21.31
C PHE A 335 -10.00 -1.83 21.86
N SER A 336 -10.59 -3.03 21.91
CA SER A 336 -11.81 -3.33 22.63
C SER A 336 -11.46 -4.20 23.83
N PHE A 337 -11.87 -3.81 25.04
CA PHE A 337 -11.52 -4.54 26.26
C PHE A 337 -12.63 -5.51 26.66
N ASP A 338 -12.35 -6.80 26.55
CA ASP A 338 -13.12 -7.83 27.24
C ASP A 338 -12.49 -8.05 28.62
N ASN A 339 -12.77 -7.12 29.53
CA ASN A 339 -12.30 -7.19 30.90
C ASN A 339 -13.09 -8.26 31.67
N PRO A 340 -12.51 -9.41 32.03
CA PRO A 340 -13.16 -10.26 33.01
C PRO A 340 -13.22 -9.51 34.35
N VAL A 341 -14.27 -9.76 35.13
CA VAL A 341 -14.29 -9.44 36.56
C VAL A 341 -13.29 -10.39 37.24
N GLY A 342 -12.01 -10.03 37.25
CA GLY A 342 -10.93 -10.80 37.87
C GLY A 342 -10.59 -10.25 39.25
N LEU A 343 -10.30 -11.13 40.21
CA LEU A 343 -9.90 -10.78 41.58
C LEU A 343 -8.46 -11.24 41.82
N LEU A 344 -7.53 -10.31 42.03
CA LEU A 344 -6.23 -10.61 42.62
C LEU A 344 -6.36 -10.55 44.15
N LYS A 345 -5.97 -11.60 44.87
CA LYS A 345 -5.94 -11.56 46.35
C LYS A 345 -4.52 -11.78 46.86
N ILE A 346 -3.96 -10.77 47.52
CA ILE A 346 -2.68 -10.89 48.22
C ILE A 346 -2.97 -11.56 49.57
N LEU A 347 -2.04 -12.40 50.04
CA LEU A 347 -2.09 -12.96 51.38
C LEU A 347 -0.88 -12.48 52.20
N PRO A 348 -1.04 -12.33 53.53
CA PRO A 348 0.08 -12.16 54.43
C PRO A 348 1.09 -13.31 54.31
N LYS A 349 2.38 -12.99 54.40
CA LYS A 349 3.53 -13.92 54.28
C LYS A 349 3.50 -15.15 55.21
N ASN A 350 2.63 -15.17 56.23
CA ASN A 350 2.54 -16.22 57.26
C ASN A 350 1.11 -16.73 57.46
N ILE A 351 0.63 -17.66 56.62
CA ILE A 351 -0.63 -18.38 56.88
C ILE A 351 -0.41 -19.88 56.86
N GLY A 352 -0.53 -20.50 58.04
CA GLY A 352 -0.40 -21.96 58.24
C GLY A 352 -1.59 -22.79 57.76
N ASN A 353 -2.59 -22.22 57.07
CA ASN A 353 -3.79 -22.97 56.63
C ASN A 353 -4.47 -22.41 55.38
N ILE A 354 -3.71 -22.28 54.29
CA ILE A 354 -4.14 -21.78 52.97
C ILE A 354 -5.40 -22.48 52.44
N MET A 355 -5.59 -23.77 52.74
CA MET A 355 -6.73 -24.57 52.24
C MET A 355 -8.10 -24.12 52.78
N ASN A 356 -8.16 -23.57 54.00
CA ASN A 356 -9.41 -23.12 54.62
C ASN A 356 -9.81 -21.73 54.13
N GLU A 357 -8.84 -20.85 53.90
CA GLU A 357 -9.08 -19.57 53.23
C GLU A 357 -9.43 -19.77 51.75
N PHE A 358 -8.78 -20.70 51.05
CA PHE A 358 -9.16 -21.06 49.69
C PHE A 358 -10.64 -21.43 49.61
N LYS A 359 -11.11 -22.33 50.48
CA LYS A 359 -12.53 -22.71 50.52
C LYS A 359 -13.45 -21.54 50.85
N SER A 360 -13.06 -20.59 51.70
CA SER A 360 -13.92 -19.45 52.04
C SER A 360 -13.99 -18.40 50.93
N ILE A 361 -12.90 -18.19 50.19
CA ILE A 361 -12.80 -17.22 49.11
C ILE A 361 -13.71 -17.61 47.93
N PHE A 362 -13.74 -18.89 47.55
CA PHE A 362 -14.48 -19.36 46.38
C PHE A 362 -15.86 -19.97 46.71
N ALA A 363 -16.26 -20.01 47.99
CA ALA A 363 -17.55 -20.60 48.40
C ALA A 363 -18.77 -19.84 47.85
N ASN A 364 -18.62 -18.53 47.59
CA ASN A 364 -19.73 -17.65 47.21
C ASN A 364 -19.65 -17.11 45.78
N ASP A 365 -18.57 -17.39 45.04
CA ASP A 365 -18.46 -16.94 43.64
C ASP A 365 -19.16 -17.93 42.70
N SER A 366 -20.44 -17.63 42.42
CA SER A 366 -21.30 -18.41 41.52
C SER A 366 -20.70 -18.67 40.11
N LYS A 367 -19.67 -17.92 39.70
CA LYS A 367 -18.99 -18.07 38.40
C LYS A 367 -17.79 -19.02 38.44
N ILE A 368 -17.26 -19.33 39.62
CA ILE A 368 -16.16 -20.28 39.82
C ILE A 368 -16.75 -21.52 40.47
N LYS A 369 -17.22 -22.48 39.64
CA LYS A 369 -17.48 -23.83 40.13
C LYS A 369 -16.13 -24.41 40.54
N VAL A 370 -15.82 -24.37 41.84
CA VAL A 370 -14.71 -25.13 42.41
C VAL A 370 -15.05 -26.60 42.21
N GLN A 371 -14.67 -27.17 41.07
CA GLN A 371 -14.65 -28.61 40.92
C GLN A 371 -13.72 -29.12 42.01
N LYS A 372 -14.25 -29.98 42.87
CA LYS A 372 -13.69 -30.47 44.14
C LYS A 372 -12.40 -31.29 44.00
N THR A 373 -11.73 -31.22 42.86
CA THR A 373 -10.59 -32.06 42.49
C THR A 373 -9.38 -31.16 42.26
N ILE A 374 -8.66 -30.86 43.35
CA ILE A 374 -7.30 -30.35 43.25
C ILE A 374 -6.43 -31.55 42.85
N LEU A 375 -6.00 -31.60 41.58
CA LEU A 375 -4.99 -32.56 41.13
C LEU A 375 -3.60 -31.99 41.45
N LEU A 376 -3.04 -32.42 42.58
CA LEU A 376 -1.62 -32.22 42.88
C LEU A 376 -0.81 -33.28 42.12
N LYS A 377 -0.10 -32.87 41.05
CA LYS A 377 0.93 -33.71 40.42
C LYS A 377 2.29 -33.29 40.98
N GLN A 378 2.75 -33.96 42.04
CA GLN A 378 4.11 -33.76 42.56
C GLN A 378 5.06 -34.73 41.84
N ASN A 379 6.17 -34.20 41.31
CA ASN A 379 7.25 -34.99 40.74
C ASN A 379 8.00 -35.75 41.86
N SER A 380 8.42 -36.96 41.54
CA SER A 380 8.81 -38.08 42.41
C SER A 380 9.96 -37.84 43.40
N ASN A 381 9.70 -38.07 44.69
CA ASN A 381 10.37 -39.05 45.59
C ASN A 381 9.95 -38.80 47.05
N PHE A 382 9.44 -39.83 47.76
CA PHE A 382 9.59 -40.14 49.20
C PHE A 382 8.45 -41.04 49.73
N ASN A 383 8.81 -42.12 50.45
CA ASN A 383 7.95 -43.19 50.99
C ASN A 383 7.36 -42.84 52.38
N ASN A 384 6.07 -43.10 52.65
CA ASN A 384 5.56 -44.37 53.24
C ASN A 384 4.12 -44.28 53.87
N SER A 385 3.30 -45.28 53.54
CA SER A 385 2.23 -45.98 54.30
C SER A 385 0.86 -45.33 54.64
N ASN A 386 -0.19 -45.66 53.85
CA ASN A 386 -1.53 -46.24 54.19
C ASN A 386 -2.83 -45.43 54.52
N PHE A 387 -3.70 -45.17 53.51
CA PHE A 387 -5.19 -45.07 53.54
C PHE A 387 -5.76 -44.96 52.09
N ASN A 388 -6.45 -46.00 51.60
CA ASN A 388 -6.85 -46.18 50.18
C ASN A 388 -8.18 -45.50 49.79
N VAL A 389 -8.22 -44.77 48.67
CA VAL A 389 -9.44 -44.45 47.89
C VAL A 389 -9.12 -44.55 46.39
N ASP A 390 -10.05 -45.14 45.63
CA ASP A 390 -9.89 -45.70 44.27
C ASP A 390 -10.37 -44.73 43.16
N ILE A 391 -9.62 -44.56 42.06
CA ILE A 391 -10.08 -43.81 40.86
C ILE A 391 -9.52 -44.44 39.57
N ASN A 392 -10.41 -44.72 38.60
CA ASN A 392 -10.08 -45.08 37.21
C ASN A 392 -10.68 -44.06 36.21
N SER A 393 -10.00 -43.91 35.08
CA SER A 393 -10.02 -42.86 34.05
C SER A 393 -11.29 -42.65 33.19
N LYS A 394 -12.47 -43.21 33.51
CA LYS A 394 -13.71 -42.89 32.76
C LYS A 394 -14.94 -42.87 33.66
N ASN A 395 -15.43 -41.65 33.97
CA ASN A 395 -16.65 -41.34 34.74
C ASN A 395 -17.90 -42.19 34.40
N LYS A 396 -18.05 -43.41 34.94
CA LYS A 396 -19.33 -44.17 34.99
C LYS A 396 -19.44 -45.00 36.26
N ILE A 397 -20.66 -45.02 36.84
CA ILE A 397 -21.05 -45.79 38.02
C ILE A 397 -21.50 -47.18 37.58
N TYR A 398 -20.92 -48.25 38.14
CA TYR A 398 -21.44 -49.62 38.05
C TYR A 398 -21.69 -50.19 39.45
N LYS A 399 -22.81 -50.90 39.60
CA LYS A 399 -23.17 -51.74 40.76
C LYS A 399 -22.86 -53.19 40.39
N GLY A 400 -21.89 -53.83 41.04
CA GLY A 400 -21.62 -55.27 40.87
C GLY A 400 -20.13 -55.62 40.95
N LEU A 401 -19.83 -56.69 41.69
CA LEU A 401 -18.50 -57.11 42.15
C LEU A 401 -17.54 -57.49 41.01
N ASP A 402 -16.32 -56.92 41.02
CA ASP A 402 -15.01 -57.62 40.98
C ASP A 402 -13.84 -56.59 41.02
N LYS A 403 -12.86 -56.80 41.93
CA LYS A 403 -11.69 -55.93 42.29
C LYS A 403 -10.37 -56.54 41.71
N PRO A 404 -9.10 -56.02 41.91
CA PRO A 404 -8.57 -54.81 42.62
C PRO A 404 -7.41 -54.04 41.88
N GLU A 405 -7.08 -52.80 42.31
CA GLU A 405 -5.72 -52.36 42.74
C GLU A 405 -5.72 -50.86 43.08
N THR A 406 -5.92 -50.59 44.37
CA THR A 406 -5.97 -49.26 45.00
C THR A 406 -4.59 -48.62 45.18
N LYS A 407 -4.43 -47.34 44.78
CA LYS A 407 -3.31 -46.47 45.23
C LYS A 407 -3.81 -45.39 46.20
N THR A 408 -3.46 -45.54 47.48
CA THR A 408 -3.57 -44.55 48.57
C THR A 408 -2.84 -43.24 48.23
N ILE A 409 -3.44 -42.08 48.49
CA ILE A 409 -2.72 -40.80 48.67
C ILE A 409 -2.93 -40.31 50.10
N LYS A 410 -1.84 -40.25 50.89
CA LYS A 410 -1.81 -39.67 52.24
C LYS A 410 -1.44 -38.19 52.18
N ILE A 411 -2.12 -37.36 52.96
CA ILE A 411 -1.71 -35.97 53.21
C ILE A 411 -1.27 -35.87 54.68
N PHE A 412 -0.01 -35.50 54.92
CA PHE A 412 0.51 -35.17 56.24
C PHE A 412 0.32 -33.68 56.52
N ALA A 413 -0.06 -33.34 57.75
CA ALA A 413 0.04 -31.99 58.30
C ALA A 413 1.49 -31.73 58.69
N GLY A 414 2.29 -31.27 57.73
CA GLY A 414 3.62 -30.71 57.95
C GLY A 414 3.68 -29.36 57.26
N LEU A 415 4.44 -28.41 57.84
CA LEU A 415 4.76 -27.15 57.17
C LEU A 415 5.31 -27.45 55.78
N VAL A 416 4.53 -27.15 54.75
CA VAL A 416 5.08 -26.95 53.41
C VAL A 416 5.72 -25.56 53.47
N GLU A 417 7.04 -25.49 53.54
CA GLU A 417 7.73 -24.28 53.10
C GLU A 417 7.41 -24.12 51.61
N ILE A 418 6.41 -23.29 51.35
CA ILE A 418 6.07 -22.87 50.00
C ILE A 418 7.16 -21.90 49.59
N SER A 419 8.06 -22.33 48.70
CA SER A 419 8.85 -21.38 47.93
C SER A 419 7.87 -20.41 47.26
N SER A 420 8.21 -19.12 47.24
CA SER A 420 7.40 -17.92 46.98
C SER A 420 6.53 -17.86 45.71
N GLU A 421 6.31 -18.95 44.96
CA GLU A 421 5.93 -18.93 43.54
C GLU A 421 4.88 -19.99 43.13
N LEU A 422 3.90 -20.31 43.99
CA LEU A 422 2.75 -21.16 43.59
C LEU A 422 1.60 -20.31 43.01
N ALA A 423 1.22 -20.55 41.76
CA ALA A 423 0.10 -19.94 41.05
C ALA A 423 -1.05 -20.95 40.82
N ILE A 424 -2.29 -20.48 40.78
CA ILE A 424 -3.46 -21.28 40.40
C ILE A 424 -4.03 -20.74 39.09
N LYS A 425 -4.04 -21.56 38.03
CA LYS A 425 -4.56 -21.21 36.70
C LYS A 425 -5.88 -21.94 36.46
N TYR A 426 -6.91 -21.25 35.97
CA TYR A 426 -8.18 -21.86 35.57
C TYR A 426 -8.34 -21.77 34.05
N ASN A 427 -8.52 -22.92 33.39
CA ASN A 427 -8.70 -23.01 31.94
C ASN A 427 -10.19 -23.10 31.62
N ILE A 428 -10.71 -22.07 30.96
CA ILE A 428 -12.14 -21.93 30.64
C ILE A 428 -12.59 -22.96 29.59
N LYS A 429 -11.73 -23.33 28.63
CA LYS A 429 -12.09 -24.31 27.59
C LYS A 429 -12.20 -25.73 28.14
N SER A 430 -11.41 -26.06 29.16
CA SER A 430 -11.43 -27.40 29.78
C SER A 430 -12.16 -27.48 31.12
N ASP A 431 -12.63 -26.37 31.68
CA ASP A 431 -13.22 -26.28 33.03
C ASP A 431 -12.32 -26.90 34.11
N GLN A 432 -11.01 -26.67 34.03
CA GLN A 432 -10.02 -27.28 34.91
C GLN A 432 -9.20 -26.22 35.68
N LEU A 433 -8.89 -26.56 36.93
CA LEU A 433 -8.07 -25.77 37.84
C LEU A 433 -6.68 -26.43 37.97
N PHE A 434 -5.61 -25.65 37.78
CA PHE A 434 -4.22 -26.11 37.82
C PHE A 434 -3.46 -25.38 38.91
N LEU A 435 -2.67 -26.10 39.71
CA LEU A 435 -1.62 -25.53 40.54
C LEU A 435 -0.32 -25.59 39.75
N VAL A 436 0.35 -24.45 39.58
CA VAL A 436 1.56 -24.29 38.79
C VAL A 436 2.61 -23.63 39.68
N ASN A 437 3.83 -24.16 39.69
CA ASN A 437 4.97 -23.52 40.36
C ASN A 437 5.74 -22.76 39.28
N ASP A 438 5.83 -21.43 39.36
CA ASP A 438 6.41 -20.61 38.27
C ASP A 438 7.93 -20.77 38.10
N GLY A 439 8.57 -21.68 38.86
CA GLY A 439 9.98 -22.06 38.71
C GLY A 439 10.27 -23.35 37.91
N LYS A 440 9.30 -24.23 37.62
CA LYS A 440 9.48 -25.48 36.83
C LYS A 440 8.19 -26.05 36.25
#